data_AF-A0A2G9TQU1-F1
#
_entry.id   AF-A0A2G9TQU1-F1
#
_cell.length_a   1.000
_cell.length_b   1.000
_cell.length_c   1.000
_cell.angle_alpha   90.00
_cell.angle_beta   90.00
_cell.angle_gamma   90.00
#
_symmetry.space_group_name_H-M   'P 1'
#
loop_
_entity.id
_entity.type
_entity.pdbx_description
1 polymer ?
#
loop_
_entity_poly.entity_id
_entity_poly.type
_entity_poly.pdbx_seq_one_letter_code
_entity_poly.pdbx_strand_id
1 'polypeptide(L)'
;MNNNICLLVVIGDDEGCPRRCGGQGDVTCGTLAMFLLWASRLTSINEAKLAAGLASSQLVRRCAKMAYSSVGRSMITGDLINEIPGVLREIDNLK
;
A
#
# COMPACT_ATOMS: atom_id res chain seq x y z
N MET A 1 24.24 -3.18 -3.73
CA MET A 1 22.82 -3.12 -3.33
C MET A 1 22.31 -1.75 -3.72
N ASN A 2 21.53 -1.68 -4.79
CA ASN A 2 21.23 -0.42 -5.47
C ASN A 2 20.29 0.47 -4.63
N ASN A 3 20.68 1.74 -4.48
CA ASN A 3 20.01 2.80 -3.72
C ASN A 3 18.63 3.23 -4.28
N ASN A 4 18.00 2.41 -5.13
CA ASN A 4 16.79 2.77 -5.90
C ASN A 4 15.49 2.13 -5.37
N ILE A 5 15.51 1.56 -4.17
CA ILE A 5 14.27 1.13 -3.48
C ILE A 5 13.59 2.32 -2.77
N CYS A 6 14.22 3.51 -2.78
CA CYS A 6 13.72 4.71 -2.14
C CYS A 6 12.51 5.32 -2.88
N LEU A 7 11.31 4.99 -2.42
CA LEU A 7 10.12 5.86 -2.42
C LEU A 7 9.76 6.59 -3.73
N LEU A 8 9.72 5.88 -4.86
CA LEU A 8 9.00 6.40 -6.03
C LEU A 8 7.49 6.07 -5.87
N VAL A 9 6.85 6.76 -4.94
CA VAL A 9 5.39 6.72 -4.78
C VAL A 9 4.82 7.62 -5.88
N VAL A 10 4.38 7.01 -6.99
CA VAL A 10 3.57 7.71 -7.99
C VAL A 10 2.24 8.05 -7.32
N ILE A 11 2.05 9.34 -7.02
CA ILE A 11 0.88 9.86 -6.32
C ILE A 11 -0.34 9.75 -7.25
N GLY A 12 -1.15 8.72 -7.05
CA GLY A 12 -2.48 8.60 -7.66
C GLY A 12 -3.58 8.82 -6.62
N ASP A 13 -4.60 9.59 -6.98
CA ASP A 13 -5.88 9.64 -6.27
C ASP A 13 -6.65 8.32 -6.53
N ASP A 14 -6.09 7.21 -6.06
CA ASP A 14 -6.71 5.90 -6.23
C ASP A 14 -7.94 5.84 -5.31
N GLU A 15 -9.12 5.97 -5.93
CA GLU A 15 -10.40 5.68 -5.27
C GLU A 15 -10.35 4.28 -4.65
N GLY A 16 -10.70 4.18 -3.37
CA GLY A 16 -10.80 2.90 -2.68
C GLY A 16 -11.96 2.05 -3.20
N CYS A 17 -12.14 0.86 -2.64
CA CYS A 17 -13.32 0.04 -2.93
C CYS A 17 -14.49 0.38 -1.97
N PRO A 18 -15.76 0.09 -2.36
CA PRO A 18 -16.91 0.30 -1.49
C PRO A 18 -17.00 -0.72 -0.33
N ARG A 19 -16.08 -1.69 -0.25
CA ARG A 19 -16.08 -2.75 0.75
C ARG A 19 -15.22 -2.40 1.96
N ARG A 20 -15.78 -2.62 3.15
CA ARG A 20 -15.05 -2.60 4.43
C ARG A 20 -14.99 -4.00 5.07
N CYS A 21 -14.01 -4.81 4.70
CA CYS A 21 -13.78 -6.10 5.38
C CYS A 21 -13.04 -5.91 6.71
N GLY A 22 -13.27 -6.82 7.65
CA GLY A 22 -12.62 -6.83 8.96
C GLY A 22 -11.15 -7.24 8.83
N GLY A 23 -10.23 -6.46 9.40
CA GLY A 23 -8.77 -6.68 9.30
C GLY A 23 -8.03 -5.75 8.34
N GLN A 24 -8.73 -4.93 7.52
CA GLN A 24 -8.05 -3.99 6.61
C GLN A 24 -7.23 -2.92 7.34
N GLY A 25 -7.67 -2.53 8.55
CA GLY A 25 -6.92 -1.62 9.41
C GLY A 25 -5.57 -2.20 9.85
N ASP A 26 -5.53 -3.50 10.12
CA ASP A 26 -4.30 -4.19 10.51
C ASP A 26 -3.29 -4.22 9.37
N VAL A 27 -3.77 -4.50 8.15
CA VAL A 27 -2.92 -4.44 6.94
C VAL A 27 -2.38 -3.03 6.71
N THR A 28 -3.21 -2.01 6.90
CA THR A 28 -2.78 -0.60 6.78
C THR A 28 -1.73 -0.24 7.82
N CYS A 29 -1.96 -0.61 9.08
CA CYS A 29 -1.03 -0.33 10.18
C CYS A 29 0.31 -1.04 9.97
N GLY A 30 0.31 -2.32 9.59
CA GLY A 30 1.53 -3.08 9.31
C GLY A 30 2.32 -2.50 8.13
N THR A 31 1.62 -2.13 7.06
CA THR A 31 2.23 -1.49 5.89
C THR A 31 2.83 -0.13 6.25
N LEU A 32 2.09 0.70 7.00
CA LEU A 32 2.54 2.00 7.47
C LEU A 32 3.81 1.88 8.32
N ALA A 33 3.84 0.94 9.26
CA ALA A 33 4.99 0.72 10.13
C ALA A 33 6.25 0.35 9.33
N MET A 34 6.13 -0.55 8.36
CA MET A 34 7.25 -0.92 7.47
C MET A 34 7.73 0.26 6.63
N PHE A 35 6.82 0.99 5.99
CA PHE A 35 7.18 2.12 5.16
C PHE A 35 7.79 3.27 5.97
N LEU A 36 7.29 3.51 7.18
CA LEU A 36 7.87 4.53 8.07
C LEU A 36 9.28 4.15 8.50
N LEU A 37 9.52 2.86 8.82
CA LEU A 37 10.85 2.38 9.16
C LEU A 37 11.84 2.59 8.01
N TRP A 38 11.43 2.29 6.76
CA TRP A 38 12.31 2.50 5.61
C TRP A 38 12.50 3.97 5.28
N ALA A 39 11.43 4.78 5.29
CA ALA A 39 11.50 6.21 4.98
C ALA A 39 12.33 6.98 6.02
N SER A 40 12.23 6.63 7.31
CA SER A 40 12.99 7.28 8.39
C SER A 40 14.51 7.08 8.29
N ARG A 41 14.97 6.12 7.48
CA ARG A 41 16.40 5.92 7.19
C ARG A 41 16.92 6.80 6.05
N LEU A 42 16.02 7.47 5.33
CA LEU A 42 16.32 8.17 4.07
C LEU A 42 15.97 9.66 4.14
N THR A 43 15.06 10.06 5.03
CA THR A 43 14.64 11.45 5.23
C THR A 43 14.29 11.77 6.69
N SER A 44 13.97 13.04 6.98
CA SER A 44 13.46 13.52 8.26
C SER A 44 12.20 12.77 8.70
N ILE A 45 11.97 12.67 10.00
CA ILE A 45 10.82 11.93 10.54
C ILE A 45 9.47 12.49 10.05
N ASN A 46 9.37 13.79 9.80
CA ASN A 46 8.14 14.43 9.33
C ASN A 46 7.85 14.07 7.87
N GLU A 47 8.86 14.12 7.00
CA GLU A 47 8.75 13.66 5.61
C GLU A 47 8.48 12.16 5.54
N ALA A 48 9.14 11.37 6.38
CA ALA A 48 8.95 9.92 6.46
C ALA A 48 7.53 9.55 6.86
N LYS A 49 6.93 10.24 7.84
CA LYS A 49 5.53 10.05 8.24
C LYS A 49 4.57 10.34 7.10
N LEU A 50 4.77 11.45 6.39
CA LEU A 50 3.91 11.83 5.27
C LEU A 50 4.00 10.80 4.13
N ALA A 51 5.23 10.45 3.73
CA ALA A 51 5.45 9.51 2.64
C ALA A 51 4.95 8.10 2.97
N ALA A 52 5.20 7.61 4.18
CA ALA A 52 4.71 6.30 4.63
C ALA A 52 3.18 6.26 4.74
N GLY A 53 2.57 7.34 5.25
CA GLY A 53 1.11 7.49 5.31
C GLY A 53 0.47 7.40 3.92
N LEU A 54 0.97 8.18 2.97
CA LEU A 54 0.48 8.16 1.59
C LEU A 54 0.67 6.80 0.93
N ALA A 55 1.89 6.24 0.99
CA ALA A 55 2.24 4.97 0.37
C ALA A 55 1.41 3.80 0.92
N SER A 56 1.27 3.70 2.24
CA SER A 56 0.49 2.63 2.87
C SER A 56 -0.98 2.73 2.51
N SER A 57 -1.52 3.94 2.54
CA SER A 57 -2.92 4.20 2.20
C SER A 57 -3.23 3.85 0.74
N GLN A 58 -2.33 4.21 -0.19
CA GLN A 58 -2.47 3.88 -1.61
C GLN A 58 -2.33 2.39 -1.89
N LEU A 59 -1.29 1.73 -1.34
CA LEU A 59 -1.09 0.30 -1.53
C LEU A 59 -2.34 -0.49 -1.10
N VAL A 60 -2.84 -0.21 0.11
CA VAL A 60 -4.02 -0.91 0.63
C VAL A 60 -5.27 -0.59 -0.18
N ARG A 61 -5.49 0.67 -0.59
CA ARG A 61 -6.63 1.02 -1.45
C ARG A 61 -6.59 0.30 -2.79
N ARG A 62 -5.43 0.24 -3.44
CA ARG A 62 -5.26 -0.44 -4.73
C ARG A 62 -5.45 -1.95 -4.61
N CYS A 63 -4.86 -2.59 -3.60
CA CYS A 63 -5.08 -4.00 -3.30
C CYS A 63 -6.57 -4.28 -3.01
N ALA A 64 -7.23 -3.42 -2.23
CA ALA A 64 -8.65 -3.55 -1.93
C ALA A 64 -9.52 -3.41 -3.18
N LYS A 65 -9.17 -2.50 -4.09
CA LYS A 65 -9.85 -2.29 -5.37
C LYS A 65 -9.72 -3.52 -6.26
N MET A 66 -8.51 -4.07 -6.43
CA MET A 66 -8.27 -5.28 -7.23
C MET A 66 -9.02 -6.49 -6.65
N ALA A 67 -8.91 -6.72 -5.35
CA ALA A 67 -9.64 -7.79 -4.67
C ALA A 67 -11.16 -7.64 -4.81
N TYR A 68 -11.69 -6.43 -4.61
CA TYR A 68 -13.12 -6.16 -4.79
C TYR A 68 -13.58 -6.33 -6.25
N SER A 69 -12.76 -5.94 -7.22
CA SER A 69 -13.06 -6.19 -8.64
C SER A 69 -13.11 -7.69 -8.98
N SER A 70 -12.38 -8.52 -8.25
CA SER A 70 -12.34 -9.98 -8.44
C SER A 70 -13.51 -10.71 -7.76
N VAL A 71 -13.72 -10.46 -6.46
CA VAL A 71 -14.69 -11.22 -5.65
C VAL A 71 -15.90 -10.40 -5.17
N GLY A 72 -15.94 -9.10 -5.46
CA GLY A 72 -17.07 -8.23 -5.13
C GLY A 72 -17.39 -8.19 -3.63
N ARG A 73 -18.68 -8.30 -3.30
CA ARG A 73 -19.18 -8.15 -1.91
C ARG A 73 -18.63 -9.21 -0.94
N SER A 74 -18.23 -10.38 -1.42
CA SER A 74 -17.64 -11.44 -0.58
C SER A 74 -16.20 -11.17 -0.16
N MET A 75 -15.58 -10.09 -0.64
CA MET A 75 -14.20 -9.75 -0.28
C MET A 75 -13.97 -9.75 1.24
N ILE A 76 -12.92 -10.45 1.63
CA ILE A 76 -12.33 -10.51 2.98
C ILE A 76 -10.90 -9.94 2.95
N THR A 77 -10.29 -9.76 4.13
CA THR A 77 -8.93 -9.20 4.22
C THR A 77 -7.88 -10.12 3.60
N GLY A 78 -8.12 -11.44 3.59
CA GLY A 78 -7.25 -12.40 2.89
C GLY A 78 -7.13 -12.11 1.38
N ASP A 79 -8.24 -11.75 0.73
CA ASP A 79 -8.24 -11.42 -0.71
C ASP A 79 -7.38 -10.18 -0.98
N LEU A 80 -7.50 -9.14 -0.13
CA LEU A 80 -6.66 -7.95 -0.21
C LEU A 80 -5.17 -8.29 -0.06
N ILE A 81 -4.82 -9.12 0.93
CA ILE A 81 -3.43 -9.53 1.18
C ILE A 81 -2.85 -10.24 -0.05
N ASN A 82 -3.65 -11.07 -0.73
CA ASN A 82 -3.23 -11.79 -1.93
C ASN A 82 -2.89 -10.87 -3.11
N GLU A 83 -3.46 -9.66 -3.16
CA GLU A 83 -3.15 -8.66 -4.20
C GLU A 83 -1.82 -7.91 -3.97
N ILE A 84 -1.31 -7.86 -2.72
CA ILE A 84 -0.11 -7.08 -2.36
C ILE A 84 1.11 -7.40 -3.25
N PRO A 85 1.49 -8.67 -3.47
CA PRO A 85 2.65 -8.98 -4.31
C PRO A 85 2.47 -8.54 -5.77
N GLY A 86 1.25 -8.60 -6.30
CA GLY A 86 0.92 -8.16 -7.65
C GLY A 86 1.11 -6.65 -7.80
N VAL A 87 0.50 -5.89 -6.89
CA VAL A 87 0.59 -4.43 -6.89
C VAL A 87 2.03 -3.94 -6.70
N LEU A 88 2.81 -4.56 -5.82
CA LEU A 88 4.21 -4.16 -5.63
C LEU A 88 5.07 -4.42 -6.88
N ARG A 89 4.87 -5.54 -7.58
CA ARG A 89 5.55 -5.81 -8.86
C ARG A 89 5.17 -4.78 -9.93
N GLU A 90 3.90 -4.40 -10.01
CA GLU A 90 3.47 -3.33 -10.93
C GLU A 90 4.19 -2.02 -10.63
N ILE A 91 4.29 -1.62 -9.36
CA ILE A 91 4.98 -0.39 -8.94
C ILE A 91 6.47 -0.45 -9.27
N ASP A 92 7.13 -1.59 -9.03
CA ASP A 92 8.55 -1.75 -9.33
C ASP A 92 8.85 -1.70 -10.84
N ASN A 93 7.91 -2.15 -11.69
CA ASN A 93 8.03 -2.10 -13.15
C ASN A 93 7.76 -0.70 -13.75
N LEU A 94 7.27 0.26 -12.96
CA LEU A 94 7.10 1.65 -13.39
C LEU A 94 8.41 2.47 -13.29
N LYS A 95 9.50 1.84 -12.82
CA LYS A 95 10.86 2.42 -12.76
C LYS A 95 11.66 2.08 -14.01
#